data_AF-A0A1T2LDB4-F1
#
_entry.id   AF-A0A1T2LDB4-F1
#
_cell.length_a   1.000
_cell.length_b   1.000
_cell.length_c   1.000
_cell.angle_alpha   90.00
_cell.angle_beta   90.00
_cell.angle_gamma   90.00
#
_symmetry.space_group_name_H-M   'P 1'
#
loop_
_entity.id
_entity.type
_entity.pdbx_description
1 polymer ?
#
loop_
_entity_poly.entity_id
_entity_poly.type
_entity_poly.pdbx_seq_one_letter_code
_entity_poly.pdbx_strand_id
1 'polypeptide(L)' 'MKKTFIAAAIAAAVAAPAANAGVTIYGKIHASIDMLDFEPYRGSDEDAWYVASRASRIGFKGTEDHWKWP' A
#
# COMPACT_ATOMS: atom_id res chain seq x y z
N MET A 1 -20.37 11.44 4.34
CA MET A 1 -19.63 11.86 5.56
C MET A 1 -18.56 10.87 6.01
N LYS A 2 -18.65 9.56 5.71
CA LYS A 2 -17.56 8.57 6.01
C LYS A 2 -16.39 8.56 5.00
N LYS A 3 -16.61 9.11 3.80
CA LYS A 3 -15.60 9.18 2.71
C LYS A 3 -14.56 10.29 2.94
N THR A 4 -14.96 11.37 3.62
CA THR A 4 -14.14 12.54 3.90
C THR A 4 -13.08 12.27 4.97
N PHE A 5 -13.38 11.42 5.95
CA PHE A 5 -12.39 10.98 6.95
C PHE A 5 -11.29 10.11 6.35
N ILE A 6 -11.64 9.19 5.43
CA ILE A 6 -10.66 8.36 4.74
C ILE A 6 -9.75 9.22 3.84
N ALA A 7 -10.33 10.18 3.11
CA ALA A 7 -9.56 11.10 2.29
C ALA A 7 -8.59 11.97 3.11
N ALA A 8 -9.03 12.46 4.28
CA ALA A 8 -8.18 13.23 5.18
C ALA A 8 -7.04 12.39 5.78
N ALA A 9 -7.28 11.12 6.12
CA ALA A 9 -6.25 10.21 6.62
C ALA A 9 -5.18 9.89 5.56
N ILE A 10 -5.59 9.68 4.30
CA ILE A 10 -4.66 9.46 3.18
C ILE A 10 -3.83 10.73 2.93
N ALA A 11 -4.46 11.91 2.96
CA ALA A 11 -3.75 13.18 2.76
C ALA A 11 -2.74 13.48 3.89
N ALA A 12 -3.11 13.19 5.14
CA ALA A 12 -2.20 13.35 6.29
C ALA A 12 -1.01 12.37 6.23
N ALA A 13 -1.22 11.15 5.73
CA ALA A 13 -0.16 10.15 5.57
C ALA A 13 0.85 10.50 4.45
N VAL A 14 0.45 11.27 3.44
CA VAL A 14 1.33 11.73 2.35
C VAL A 14 2.09 13.02 2.72
N ALA A 15 1.65 13.73 3.77
CA ALA A 15 2.17 15.05 4.13
C ALA A 15 3.44 15.06 5.02
N ALA A 16 4.04 13.92 5.35
CA ALA A 16 5.33 13.87 6.07
C ALA A 16 6.28 12.91 5.34
N PRO A 17 7.48 13.36 4.93
CA PRO A 17 8.48 13.91 5.85
C PRO A 17 9.15 15.21 5.39
N ALA A 18 9.11 16.24 6.24
CA ALA A 18 10.08 17.33 6.24
C ALA A 18 11.34 16.86 6.96
N ALA A 19 12.26 16.22 6.23
CA ALA A 19 13.65 16.04 6.65
C ALA A 19 14.53 16.43 5.47
N ASN A 20 15.47 17.35 5.69
CA ASN A 20 16.40 17.89 4.70
C ASN A 20 17.48 16.86 4.30
N ALA A 21 17.05 15.69 3.89
CA ALA A 21 17.80 14.71 3.12
C ALA A 21 16.79 14.24 2.06
N GLY A 22 17.13 14.25 0.78
CA GLY A 22 16.19 14.02 -0.32
C GLY A 22 15.63 12.60 -0.36
N VAL A 23 14.87 12.18 0.65
CA VAL A 23 14.32 10.84 0.82
C VAL A 23 12.85 10.86 0.42
N THR A 24 12.57 10.33 -0.76
CA THR A 24 11.22 10.08 -1.27
C THR A 24 10.73 8.72 -0.81
N ILE A 25 9.60 8.69 -0.11
CA ILE A 25 8.89 7.45 0.19
C ILE A 25 7.95 7.14 -0.97
N TYR A 26 8.01 5.93 -1.50
CA TYR A 26 7.17 5.48 -2.61
C TYR A 26 6.62 4.09 -2.34
N GLY A 27 5.48 3.77 -2.95
CA GLY A 27 4.87 2.46 -2.74
C GLY A 27 3.60 2.30 -3.53
N LYS A 28 3.12 1.06 -3.59
CA LYS A 28 1.82 0.69 -4.14
C LYS A 28 1.09 -0.12 -3.08
N ILE A 29 -0.13 0.29 -2.74
CA ILE A 29 -1.04 -0.52 -1.93
C ILE A 29 -2.03 -1.17 -2.90
N HIS A 30 -2.12 -2.49 -2.88
CA HIS A 30 -3.03 -3.25 -3.73
C HIS A 30 -3.65 -4.36 -2.89
N ALA A 31 -4.84 -4.07 -2.38
CA ALA A 31 -5.67 -5.00 -1.62
C ALA A 31 -6.91 -5.35 -2.44
N SER A 32 -7.29 -6.62 -2.44
CA SER A 32 -8.53 -7.10 -3.06
C SER A 32 -9.32 -7.97 -2.09
N ILE A 33 -10.62 -8.06 -2.35
CA ILE A 33 -11.50 -9.03 -1.70
C ILE A 33 -11.86 -10.03 -2.80
N ASP A 34 -11.43 -11.26 -2.61
CA ASP A 34 -11.56 -12.33 -3.59
C ASP A 34 -12.57 -13.36 -3.05
N MET A 35 -13.56 -13.72 -3.87
CA MET A 35 -14.44 -14.86 -3.61
C MET A 35 -13.78 -16.09 -4.21
N LEU A 36 -13.54 -17.10 -3.40
CA LEU A 36 -13.08 -18.40 -3.89
C LEU A 36 -14.23 -19.38 -3.76
N ASP A 37 -14.76 -19.77 -4.91
CA ASP A 37 -15.72 -20.85 -5.08
C ASP A 37 -14.91 -22.16 -5.16
N PHE A 38 -15.18 -23.06 -4.23
CA PHE A 38 -14.47 -24.33 -4.12
C PHE A 38 -15.49 -25.46 -4.33
N GLU A 39 -15.44 -26.10 -5.49
CA GLU A 39 -16.21 -27.30 -5.82
C GLU A 39 -15.35 -28.56 -5.53
N PRO A 40 -15.45 -29.19 -4.34
CA PRO A 40 -14.70 -30.40 -4.04
C PRO A 40 -15.24 -31.63 -4.78
N TYR A 41 -14.33 -32.51 -5.21
CA TYR A 41 -14.69 -33.78 -5.89
C TYR A 41 -15.48 -34.76 -4.98
N ARG A 42 -15.33 -34.67 -3.65
CA ARG A 42 -16.12 -35.41 -2.64
C ARG A 42 -16.16 -34.59 -1.34
N GLY A 43 -17.20 -33.79 -1.11
CA GLY A 43 -17.33 -32.98 0.10
C GLY A 43 -18.41 -31.90 -0.01
N SER A 44 -18.57 -31.11 1.04
CA SER A 44 -19.43 -29.93 1.07
C SER A 44 -18.73 -28.77 0.36
N ASP A 45 -19.45 -28.02 -0.47
CA ASP A 45 -18.94 -26.76 -1.05
C ASP A 45 -18.56 -25.80 0.08
N GLU A 46 -17.35 -25.23 -0.01
CA GLU A 46 -16.82 -24.30 0.99
C GLU A 46 -16.43 -22.98 0.29
N ASP A 47 -17.43 -22.19 -0.05
CA ASP A 47 -17.23 -20.84 -0.55
C ASP A 47 -16.65 -19.95 0.55
N ALA A 48 -15.58 -19.23 0.23
CA ALA A 48 -14.93 -18.34 1.19
C ALA A 48 -14.48 -17.02 0.56
N TRP A 49 -14.73 -15.95 1.33
CA TRP A 49 -14.23 -14.61 1.03
C TRP A 49 -12.88 -14.39 1.69
N TYR A 50 -11.89 -14.01 0.88
CA TYR A 50 -10.54 -13.72 1.35
C TYR A 50 -10.16 -12.27 1.09
N VAL A 51 -9.45 -11.68 2.04
CA VAL A 51 -8.76 -10.40 1.82
C VAL A 51 -7.33 -10.71 1.39
N ALA A 52 -6.99 -10.37 0.15
CA ALA A 52 -5.70 -10.67 -0.43
C ALA A 52 -4.86 -9.40 -0.65
N SER A 53 -3.54 -9.53 -0.43
CA SER A 53 -2.56 -8.50 -0.79
C SER A 53 -1.90 -8.88 -2.11
N ARG A 54 -2.11 -8.07 -3.16
CA ARG A 54 -1.65 -8.38 -4.53
C ARG A 54 -0.45 -7.51 -4.89
N ALA A 55 0.70 -7.84 -4.29
CA ALA A 55 1.98 -7.18 -4.50
C ALA A 55 2.05 -5.72 -3.98
N SER A 56 1.42 -5.49 -2.83
CA SER A 56 1.64 -4.26 -2.05
C SER A 56 3.12 -4.13 -1.69
N ARG A 57 3.70 -2.94 -1.89
CA ARG A 57 5.12 -2.66 -1.66
C ARG A 57 5.32 -1.23 -1.20
N ILE A 58 6.31 -1.03 -0.35
CA ILE A 58 6.77 0.28 0.11
C ILE A 58 8.29 0.32 -0.02
N GLY A 59 8.82 1.48 -0.41
CA GLY A 59 10.24 1.70 -0.67
C GLY A 59 10.63 3.15 -0.37
N PHE A 60 11.93 3.34 -0.22
CA PHE A 60 12.54 4.61 0.16
C PHE A 60 13.64 4.90 -0.85
N LYS A 61 13.63 6.10 -1.44
CA LYS A 61 14.64 6.57 -2.39
C LYS A 61 15.27 7.83 -1.85
N GLY A 62 16.54 7.78 -1.47
CA GLY A 62 17.34 8.93 -1.05
C GLY A 62 18.23 9.45 -2.18
N THR A 63 18.38 10.77 -2.26
CA THR A 63 19.52 11.42 -2.93
C THR A 63 20.23 12.32 -1.94
N GLU A 64 21.53 12.14 -1.80
CA GLU A 64 22.40 12.96 -0.97
C GLU A 64 23.17 13.93 -1.87
N ASP A 65 23.05 15.22 -1.59
CA ASP A 65 23.79 16.26 -2.31
C ASP A 65 25.20 16.31 -1.74
N HIS A 66 26.14 15.62 -2.40
CA HIS A 66 27.55 15.68 -2.03
C HIS A 66 28.16 16.94 -2.64
N TRP A 67 28.65 17.82 -1.78
CA TRP A 67 29.34 19.06 -2.13
C TRP A 67 30.47 18.78 -3.16
N LYS A 68 30.29 19.24 -4.39
CA LYS A 68 31.38 19.29 -5.39
C LYS A 68 32.19 20.57 -5.20
N TRP A 69 33.47 20.42 -4.87
CA TRP A 69 34.44 21.52 -4.83
C TRP A 69 34.68 22.09 -6.25
N PRO A 70 34.90 23.43 -6.38
CA PRO A 70 35.24 24.12 -7.64
C PRO A 70 36.47 23.57 -8.36
#